data_AF-A0AAJ3NAX2-F1
#
_entry.id   AF-A0AAJ3NAX2-F1
#
_cell.length_a   1.000
_cell.length_b   1.000
_cell.length_c   1.000
_cell.angle_alpha   90.00
_cell.angle_beta   90.00
_cell.angle_gamma   90.00
#
_symmetry.space_group_name_H-M   'P 1'
#
loop_
_entity.id
_entity.type
_entity.pdbx_description
1 polymer ?
#
loop_
_entity_poly.entity_id
_entity_poly.type
_entity_poly.pdbx_seq_one_letter_code
_entity_poly.pdbx_strand_id
1 'polypeptide(L)'
;MKKLVLVLGIISSAMFFGQSYIDSNGNLQRRPYQYRDPQQLSIGNLGNAASTLQSRYNSNIQRLQSEYNSIVKRINNFDISYDQKKEILTRLENYVNNNINNRSFDYSSDSITNSVIKYLYESVNKITHDVTD
;
A
#
# COMPACT_ATOMS: atom_id res chain seq x y z
N MET A 1 15.21 0.71 -18.21
CA MET A 1 15.77 1.12 -16.89
C MET A 1 15.13 0.27 -15.81
N LYS A 2 15.90 -0.57 -15.11
CA LYS A 2 15.41 -1.38 -13.97
C LYS A 2 15.33 -0.48 -12.73
N LYS A 3 14.18 -0.40 -12.06
CA LYS A 3 14.11 0.12 -10.69
C LYS A 3 13.52 -0.95 -9.78
N LEU A 4 14.44 -1.71 -9.20
CA LEU A 4 14.26 -2.49 -7.99
C LEU A 4 14.39 -1.50 -6.84
N VAL A 5 13.38 -1.34 -5.99
CA VAL A 5 13.51 -0.55 -4.76
C VAL A 5 13.29 -1.50 -3.58
N LEU A 6 14.42 -2.01 -3.08
CA LEU A 6 14.57 -2.65 -1.78
C LEU A 6 14.61 -1.52 -0.74
N VAL A 7 13.71 -1.51 0.24
CA VAL A 7 13.87 -0.66 1.43
C VAL A 7 13.80 -1.55 2.66
N LEU A 8 15.00 -1.87 3.15
CA LEU A 8 15.23 -2.37 4.50
C LEU A 8 15.32 -1.18 5.47
N GLY A 9 14.64 -1.30 6.61
CA GLY A 9 15.10 -0.76 7.88
C GLY A 9 14.69 0.66 8.25
N ILE A 10 13.74 0.79 9.18
CA ILE A 10 13.77 1.85 10.20
C ILE A 10 13.44 1.22 11.55
N ILE A 11 14.45 1.22 12.43
CA ILE A 11 14.33 0.96 13.87
C ILE A 11 13.72 2.23 14.47
N SER A 12 12.51 2.14 15.04
CA SER A 12 11.94 3.24 15.82
C SER A 12 12.22 3.03 17.31
N SER A 13 13.33 3.58 17.80
CA SER A 13 13.53 3.80 19.24
C SER A 13 12.66 4.98 19.67
N ALA A 14 11.56 4.73 20.36
CA ALA A 14 10.75 5.78 20.95
C ALA A 14 11.48 6.38 22.18
N MET A 15 12.01 7.60 22.04
CA MET A 15 12.41 8.42 23.19
C MET A 15 11.15 8.99 23.86
N PHE A 16 10.83 8.51 25.05
CA PHE A 16 9.79 9.10 25.90
C PHE A 16 10.39 10.25 26.74
N PHE A 17 9.89 11.46 26.56
CA PHE A 17 10.25 12.63 27.37
C PHE A 17 9.67 12.48 28.78
N GLY A 18 10.54 12.51 29.80
CA GLY A 18 10.16 12.38 31.21
C GLY A 18 9.57 13.66 31.78
N GLN A 19 8.50 13.52 32.58
CA GLN A 19 7.88 14.61 33.37
C GLN A 19 8.74 14.96 34.59
N SER A 20 8.90 16.26 34.86
CA SER A 20 9.62 16.83 36.01
C SER A 20 8.70 17.10 37.20
N TYR A 21 9.21 17.07 38.43
CA TYR A 21 8.53 17.62 39.62
C TYR A 21 9.52 18.39 40.50
N ILE A 22 8.99 19.27 41.36
CA ILE A 22 9.75 20.16 42.26
C ILE A 22 9.75 19.56 43.67
N ASP A 23 10.92 19.48 44.32
CA ASP A 23 11.05 19.00 45.69
C ASP A 23 10.68 20.08 46.74
N SER A 24 10.57 19.67 48.01
CA SER A 24 10.16 20.56 49.11
C SER A 24 11.16 21.68 49.42
N ASN A 25 12.35 21.68 48.81
CA ASN A 25 13.37 22.73 48.93
C ASN A 25 13.48 23.57 47.64
N GLY A 26 12.56 23.40 46.68
CA GLY A 26 12.47 24.20 45.46
C GLY A 26 13.39 23.76 44.32
N ASN A 27 14.03 22.59 44.40
CA ASN A 27 14.96 22.13 43.36
C ASN A 27 14.26 21.21 42.34
N LEU A 28 14.57 21.41 41.05
CA LEU A 28 14.14 20.50 39.97
C LEU A 28 14.97 19.21 40.02
N GLN A 29 14.32 18.09 40.34
CA GLN A 29 14.96 16.77 40.29
C GLN A 29 14.36 15.92 39.16
N ARG A 30 15.23 15.28 38.36
CA ARG A 30 14.84 14.24 37.41
C ARG A 30 14.74 12.91 38.16
N ARG A 31 13.61 12.19 38.05
CA ARG A 31 13.54 10.82 38.60
C ARG A 31 14.61 9.95 37.92
N PRO A 32 15.40 9.16 38.68
CA PRO A 32 16.23 8.14 38.07
C PRO A 32 15.32 7.16 37.34
N TYR A 33 15.53 7.03 36.03
CA TYR A 33 14.82 6.07 35.21
C TYR A 33 15.26 4.67 35.67
N GLN A 34 14.36 3.89 36.28
CA GLN A 34 14.63 2.48 36.49
C GLN A 34 14.65 1.82 35.10
N TYR A 35 15.84 1.40 34.68
CA TYR A 35 16.01 0.61 33.47
C TYR A 35 15.24 -0.70 33.65
N ARG A 36 14.08 -0.82 33.00
CA ARG A 36 13.41 -2.10 32.83
C ARG A 36 14.17 -2.82 31.73
N ASP A 37 14.71 -4.00 32.02
CA ASP A 37 15.39 -4.80 31.00
C ASP A 37 14.50 -4.92 29.76
N PRO A 38 15.05 -4.73 28.54
CA PRO A 38 14.28 -4.89 27.32
C PRO A 38 13.65 -6.28 27.33
N GLN A 39 12.32 -6.36 27.25
CA GLN A 39 11.65 -7.63 27.02
C GLN A 39 12.23 -8.22 25.73
N GLN A 40 12.69 -9.47 25.77
CA GLN A 40 13.08 -10.18 24.56
C GLN A 40 11.85 -10.30 23.66
N LEU A 41 11.71 -9.39 22.70
CA LEU A 41 10.76 -9.55 21.59
C LEU A 41 11.10 -10.86 20.89
N SER A 42 10.16 -11.80 20.85
CA SER A 42 10.33 -13.06 20.12
C SER A 42 10.55 -12.77 18.64
N ILE A 43 11.82 -12.79 18.22
CA ILE A 43 12.27 -12.51 16.84
C ILE A 43 11.63 -13.52 15.86
N GLY A 44 11.34 -14.74 16.31
CA GLY A 44 10.66 -15.76 15.51
C GLY A 44 9.23 -15.39 15.10
N ASN A 45 8.47 -14.75 15.99
CA ASN A 45 7.11 -14.30 15.68
C ASN A 45 7.12 -13.11 14.70
N LEU A 46 8.14 -12.25 14.78
CA LEU A 46 8.35 -11.14 13.84
C LEU A 46 8.75 -11.63 12.44
N GLY A 47 9.63 -12.63 12.35
CA GLY A 47 10.00 -13.26 11.08
C GLY A 47 8.79 -13.90 10.39
N ASN A 48 7.99 -14.66 11.13
CA ASN A 48 6.77 -15.28 10.61
C ASN A 48 5.71 -14.25 10.18
N ALA A 49 5.54 -13.16 10.95
CA ALA A 49 4.62 -12.08 10.61
C ALA A 49 5.06 -11.33 9.35
N ALA A 50 6.35 -11.01 9.22
CA ALA A 50 6.89 -10.36 8.02
C ALA A 50 6.73 -11.23 6.77
N SER A 51 7.06 -12.53 6.87
CA SER A 51 6.85 -13.48 5.75
C SER A 51 5.38 -13.61 5.36
N THR A 52 4.46 -13.58 6.33
CA THR A 52 3.01 -13.63 6.07
C THR A 52 2.54 -12.37 5.34
N LEU A 53 2.95 -11.18 5.78
CA LEU A 53 2.60 -9.92 5.14
C LEU A 53 3.17 -9.84 3.72
N GLN A 54 4.42 -10.30 3.51
CA GLN A 54 5.03 -10.35 2.18
C GLN A 54 4.28 -11.32 1.25
N SER A 55 3.86 -12.48 1.75
CA SER A 55 3.07 -13.44 0.99
C SER A 55 1.72 -12.86 0.56
N ARG A 56 1.01 -12.18 1.48
CA ARG A 56 -0.25 -11.48 1.18
C ARG A 56 -0.05 -10.38 0.15
N TYR A 57 0.99 -9.56 0.33
CA TYR A 57 1.35 -8.52 -0.62
C TYR A 57 1.54 -9.11 -2.03
N ASN A 58 2.36 -10.16 -2.15
CA ASN A 58 2.63 -10.79 -3.44
C ASN A 58 1.36 -11.37 -4.08
N SER A 59 0.53 -12.06 -3.29
CA SER A 59 -0.74 -12.63 -3.76
C SER A 59 -1.71 -11.56 -4.24
N ASN A 60 -1.83 -10.45 -3.52
CA ASN A 60 -2.70 -9.34 -3.86
C ASN A 60 -2.24 -8.57 -5.09
N ILE A 61 -0.93 -8.38 -5.27
CA ILE A 61 -0.37 -7.83 -6.50
C ILE A 61 -0.69 -8.74 -7.70
N GLN A 62 -0.54 -10.06 -7.56
CA GLN A 62 -0.89 -11.01 -8.61
C GLN A 62 -2.39 -10.95 -8.94
N ARG A 63 -3.26 -10.85 -7.93
CA ARG A 63 -4.71 -10.69 -8.12
C ARG A 63 -5.01 -9.41 -8.89
N LEU A 64 -4.47 -8.27 -8.47
CA LEU A 64 -4.65 -6.98 -9.15
C LEU A 64 -4.21 -7.02 -10.62
N GLN A 65 -3.05 -7.64 -10.90
CA GLN A 65 -2.56 -7.82 -12.28
C GLN A 65 -3.49 -8.71 -13.11
N SER A 66 -4.01 -9.80 -12.52
CA SER A 66 -4.97 -10.68 -13.19
C SER A 66 -6.27 -9.95 -13.56
N GLU A 67 -6.80 -9.15 -12.64
CA GLU A 67 -7.99 -8.34 -12.87
C GLU A 67 -7.76 -7.29 -13.97
N TYR A 68 -6.64 -6.57 -13.91
CA TYR A 68 -6.26 -5.62 -14.97
C TYR A 68 -6.18 -6.30 -16.35
N ASN A 69 -5.51 -7.46 -16.43
CA ASN A 69 -5.41 -8.22 -17.68
C ASN A 69 -6.78 -8.69 -18.18
N SER A 70 -7.69 -9.06 -17.28
CA SER A 70 -9.06 -9.47 -17.61
C SER A 70 -9.87 -8.31 -18.17
N ILE A 71 -9.71 -7.10 -17.61
CA ILE A 71 -10.30 -5.87 -18.12
C ILE A 71 -9.79 -5.57 -19.54
N VAL A 72 -8.47 -5.59 -19.75
CA VAL A 72 -7.86 -5.35 -21.08
C VAL A 72 -8.36 -6.34 -22.12
N LYS A 73 -8.44 -7.64 -21.78
CA LYS A 73 -9.01 -8.66 -22.66
C LYS A 73 -10.47 -8.37 -23.00
N ARG A 74 -11.27 -7.96 -22.02
CA ARG A 74 -12.68 -7.62 -22.22
C ARG A 74 -12.85 -6.43 -23.17
N ILE A 75 -12.06 -5.37 -23.00
CA ILE A 75 -12.09 -4.20 -23.90
C ILE A 75 -11.74 -4.60 -25.34
N ASN A 76 -10.70 -5.42 -25.51
CA ASN A 76 -10.31 -5.90 -26.85
C ASN A 76 -11.42 -6.70 -27.55
N ASN A 77 -12.29 -7.35 -26.78
CA ASN A 77 -13.42 -8.13 -27.26
C ASN A 77 -14.73 -7.33 -27.41
N PHE A 78 -14.76 -6.04 -27.11
CA PHE A 78 -15.95 -5.21 -27.36
C PHE A 78 -16.28 -5.11 -28.84
N ASP A 79 -17.57 -5.04 -29.17
CA ASP A 79 -18.06 -4.82 -30.54
C ASP A 79 -18.13 -3.31 -30.85
N ILE A 80 -16.95 -2.70 -30.90
CA ILE A 80 -16.75 -1.26 -31.16
C ILE A 80 -15.55 -1.08 -32.09
N SER A 81 -15.38 0.13 -32.62
CA SER A 81 -14.26 0.43 -33.53
C SER A 81 -12.90 0.25 -32.86
N TYR A 82 -11.88 -0.02 -33.68
CA TYR A 82 -10.49 -0.11 -33.21
C TYR A 82 -10.03 1.16 -32.49
N ASP A 83 -10.38 2.33 -33.03
CA ASP A 83 -9.99 3.62 -32.44
C ASP A 83 -10.63 3.85 -31.07
N GLN A 84 -11.90 3.45 -30.90
CA GLN A 84 -12.56 3.49 -29.59
C GLN A 84 -11.88 2.55 -28.58
N LYS A 85 -11.53 1.31 -28.98
CA LYS A 85 -10.78 0.39 -28.09
C LYS A 85 -9.45 0.99 -27.67
N LYS A 86 -8.71 1.55 -28.63
CA LYS A 86 -7.40 2.19 -28.38
C LYS A 86 -7.53 3.37 -27.42
N GLU A 87 -8.55 4.21 -27.59
CA GLU A 87 -8.81 5.34 -26.70
C GLU A 87 -9.15 4.89 -25.28
N ILE A 88 -10.04 3.90 -25.13
CA ILE A 88 -10.40 3.32 -23.83
C ILE A 88 -9.15 2.77 -23.12
N LEU A 89 -8.33 1.98 -23.82
CA LEU A 89 -7.10 1.40 -23.26
C LEU A 89 -6.09 2.49 -22.85
N THR A 90 -5.92 3.53 -23.67
CA THR A 90 -5.03 4.65 -23.37
C THR A 90 -5.48 5.42 -22.13
N ARG A 91 -6.78 5.72 -22.03
CA ARG A 91 -7.35 6.40 -20.85
C ARG A 91 -7.25 5.54 -19.59
N LEU A 92 -7.47 4.24 -19.70
CA LEU A 92 -7.31 3.30 -18.59
C LEU A 92 -5.86 3.26 -18.11
N GLU A 93 -4.88 3.14 -19.02
CA GLU A 93 -3.45 3.16 -18.68
C GLU A 93 -3.06 4.45 -17.96
N ASN A 94 -3.51 5.60 -18.46
CA ASN A 94 -3.30 6.89 -17.81
C ASN A 94 -3.92 6.95 -16.41
N TYR A 95 -5.12 6.40 -16.23
CA TYR A 95 -5.77 6.33 -14.93
C TYR A 95 -4.95 5.50 -13.94
N VAL A 96 -4.49 4.32 -14.35
CA VAL A 96 -3.64 3.43 -13.52
C VAL A 96 -2.35 4.13 -13.13
N ASN A 97 -1.68 4.78 -14.08
CA ASN A 97 -0.43 5.49 -13.80
C ASN A 97 -0.64 6.64 -12.79
N ASN A 98 -1.69 7.44 -12.97
CA ASN A 98 -1.92 8.62 -12.15
C ASN A 98 -2.51 8.33 -10.76
N ASN A 99 -3.31 7.26 -10.62
CA ASN A 99 -4.07 7.01 -9.40
C ASN A 99 -3.66 5.74 -8.66
N ILE A 100 -3.05 4.78 -9.35
CA ILE A 100 -2.66 3.50 -8.74
C ILE A 100 -1.15 3.45 -8.53
N ASN A 101 -0.36 3.59 -9.60
CA ASN A 101 1.09 3.46 -9.54
C ASN A 101 1.78 4.61 -8.79
N ASN A 102 1.21 5.81 -8.86
CA ASN A 102 1.74 6.99 -8.17
C ASN A 102 1.34 7.07 -6.68
N ARG A 103 0.63 6.07 -6.13
CA ARG A 103 0.19 6.07 -4.73
C ARG A 103 0.74 4.86 -3.99
N SER A 104 1.09 5.06 -2.71
CA SER A 104 1.55 3.99 -1.83
C SER A 104 0.35 3.30 -1.17
N PHE A 105 -0.16 2.23 -1.80
CA PHE A 105 -1.19 1.37 -1.21
C PHE A 105 -0.56 0.24 -0.39
N ASP A 106 -1.20 -0.10 0.73
CA ASP A 106 -0.86 -1.30 1.49
C ASP A 106 -1.50 -2.54 0.85
N TYR A 107 -0.80 -3.15 -0.11
CA TYR A 107 -1.25 -4.39 -0.75
C TYR A 107 -1.13 -5.62 0.14
N SER A 108 -0.57 -5.52 1.35
CA SER A 108 -0.67 -6.61 2.33
C SER A 108 -2.09 -6.73 2.91
N SER A 109 -2.94 -5.72 2.68
CA SER A 109 -4.35 -5.67 3.04
C SER A 109 -5.26 -6.06 1.88
N ASP A 110 -6.10 -7.08 2.09
CA ASP A 110 -7.12 -7.50 1.13
C ASP A 110 -8.17 -6.41 0.89
N SER A 111 -8.54 -5.67 1.94
CA SER A 111 -9.53 -4.59 1.82
C SER A 111 -9.01 -3.46 0.94
N ILE A 112 -7.74 -3.07 1.07
CA ILE A 112 -7.15 -2.03 0.22
C ILE A 112 -7.07 -2.54 -1.22
N THR A 113 -6.60 -3.78 -1.42
CA THR A 113 -6.52 -4.40 -2.74
C THR A 113 -7.88 -4.46 -3.43
N ASN A 114 -8.94 -4.84 -2.71
CA ASN A 114 -10.31 -4.88 -3.25
C ASN A 114 -10.83 -3.49 -3.62
N SER A 115 -10.52 -2.47 -2.82
CA SER A 115 -10.87 -1.08 -3.16
C SER A 115 -10.16 -0.61 -4.43
N VAL A 116 -8.88 -0.95 -4.62
CA VAL A 116 -8.14 -0.62 -5.86
C VAL A 116 -8.75 -1.34 -7.07
N ILE A 117 -9.08 -2.63 -6.95
CA ILE A 117 -9.76 -3.39 -8.02
C ILE A 117 -11.12 -2.77 -8.34
N LYS A 118 -11.90 -2.36 -7.33
CA LYS A 118 -13.18 -1.68 -7.54
C LYS A 118 -13.00 -0.37 -8.33
N TYR A 119 -12.00 0.43 -8.00
CA TYR A 119 -11.69 1.66 -8.74
C TYR A 119 -11.28 1.39 -10.19
N LEU A 120 -10.57 0.29 -10.48
CA LEU A 120 -10.29 -0.13 -11.86
C LEU A 120 -11.58 -0.40 -12.63
N TYR A 121 -12.53 -1.14 -12.05
CA TYR A 121 -13.80 -1.43 -12.70
C TYR A 121 -14.68 -0.18 -12.90
N GLU A 122 -14.75 0.68 -11.89
CA GLU A 122 -15.52 1.93 -11.99
C GLU A 122 -14.93 2.86 -13.06
N SER A 123 -13.59 2.97 -13.13
CA SER A 123 -12.91 3.80 -14.13
C SER A 123 -13.12 3.28 -15.54
N VAL A 124 -12.97 1.97 -15.81
CA VAL A 124 -13.21 1.43 -17.16
C VAL A 124 -14.66 1.58 -17.58
N ASN A 125 -15.62 1.38 -16.67
CA ASN A 125 -17.04 1.56 -16.98
C ASN A 125 -17.33 3.01 -17.42
N LYS A 126 -16.80 3.98 -16.67
CA LYS A 126 -16.93 5.39 -17.01
C LYS A 126 -16.27 5.73 -18.35
N ILE A 127 -15.01 5.33 -18.53
CA ILE A 127 -14.25 5.59 -19.75
C ILE A 127 -14.94 4.97 -20.98
N THR A 128 -15.48 3.76 -20.84
CA THR A 128 -16.19 3.08 -21.94
C THR A 128 -17.41 3.89 -22.34
N HIS A 129 -18.26 4.26 -21.38
CA HIS A 129 -19.43 5.10 -21.63
C HIS A 129 -19.05 6.42 -22.32
N ASP A 130 -18.04 7.14 -21.81
CA ASP A 130 -17.59 8.42 -22.37
C ASP A 130 -17.03 8.32 -23.81
N VAL A 131 -16.68 7.12 -24.30
CA VAL A 131 -16.08 6.90 -25.64
C VAL A 131 -17.07 6.26 -26.63
N THR A 132 -18.07 5.54 -26.13
CA THR A 132 -19.05 4.83 -26.97
C THR A 132 -20.33 5.61 -27.20
N ASP A 133 -20.64 6.56 -26.33
CA ASP A 133 -21.79 7.46 -26.43
C ASP A 133 -21.47 8.68 -27.32
#